data_AF-A0A954WRY6-F1
#
_entry.id   AF-A0A954WRY6-F1
#
_cell.length_a   1.000
_cell.length_b   1.000
_cell.length_c   1.000
_cell.angle_alpha   90.00
_cell.angle_beta   90.00
_cell.angle_gamma   90.00
#
_symmetry.space_group_name_H-M   'P 1'
#
loop_
_entity.id
_entity.type
_entity.pdbx_description
1 polymer ?
#
loop_
_entity_poly.entity_id
_entity_poly.type
_entity_poly.pdbx_seq_one_letter_code
_entity_poly.pdbx_strand_id
1 'polypeptide(L)'
;MKTEAHILMTKELAAEIPPLYSQEADADPVAMAKLFTPDASWTWYVTEYDPRERLCFGLVDGLEREWGYFSLDELESVRGPLGLRIERDLHFEPVRTSALERELDLDR
;
A
#
# COMPACT_ATOMS: atom_id res chain seq x y z
N MET A 1 -11.62 -19.45 4.66
CA MET A 1 -10.34 -19.62 3.92
C MET A 1 -9.81 -18.23 3.63
N LYS A 2 -8.57 -17.88 4.00
CA LYS A 2 -7.95 -16.64 3.49
C LYS A 2 -7.67 -16.85 2.00
N THR A 3 -8.01 -15.88 1.15
CA THR A 3 -7.64 -15.86 -0.27
C THR A 3 -6.27 -15.19 -0.41
N GLU A 4 -5.62 -15.33 -1.56
CA GLU A 4 -4.33 -14.68 -1.85
C GLU A 4 -4.40 -13.15 -1.70
N ALA A 5 -5.54 -12.54 -2.06
CA ALA A 5 -5.79 -11.11 -1.87
C ALA A 5 -5.84 -10.69 -0.38
N HIS A 6 -6.14 -11.62 0.54
CA HIS A 6 -6.11 -11.37 1.99
C HIS A 6 -4.71 -11.55 2.60
N ILE A 7 -3.71 -11.92 1.80
CA ILE A 7 -2.30 -11.91 2.19
C ILE A 7 -1.71 -10.60 1.67
N LEU A 8 -1.75 -9.58 2.53
CA LEU A 8 -1.35 -8.21 2.17
C LEU A 8 0.15 -8.08 1.88
N MET A 9 0.97 -8.93 2.50
CA MET A 9 2.41 -8.97 2.27
C MET A 9 2.88 -10.42 2.22
N THR A 10 3.19 -10.92 1.02
CA THR A 10 3.82 -12.24 0.86
C THR A 10 5.31 -12.17 1.14
N LYS A 11 5.97 -13.32 1.28
CA LYS A 11 7.43 -13.35 1.48
C LYS A 11 8.17 -12.86 0.24
N GLU A 12 7.64 -13.17 -0.92
CA GLU A 12 8.17 -12.80 -2.22
C GLU A 12 8.08 -11.28 -2.40
N LEU A 13 6.90 -10.69 -2.15
CA LEU A 13 6.70 -9.25 -2.22
C LEU A 13 7.59 -8.51 -1.21
N ALA A 14 7.65 -8.99 0.04
CA ALA A 14 8.51 -8.39 1.06
C ALA A 14 10.01 -8.42 0.70
N ALA A 15 10.45 -9.35 -0.14
CA ALA A 15 11.84 -9.42 -0.60
C ALA A 15 12.14 -8.43 -1.73
N GLU A 16 11.12 -7.95 -2.44
CA GLU A 16 11.24 -6.99 -3.54
C GLU A 16 11.07 -5.54 -3.09
N ILE A 17 10.30 -5.29 -2.02
CA ILE A 17 10.06 -3.94 -1.51
C ILE A 17 11.34 -3.39 -0.84
N PRO A 18 11.77 -2.16 -1.20
CA PRO A 18 12.88 -1.50 -0.55
C PRO A 18 12.70 -1.38 0.97
N PRO A 19 13.76 -1.54 1.78
CA PRO A 19 13.65 -1.35 3.22
C PRO A 19 13.36 0.11 3.57
N LEU A 20 12.77 0.37 4.74
CA LEU A 20 12.54 1.73 5.21
C LEU A 20 13.83 2.57 5.16
N TYR A 21 13.67 3.85 4.79
CA TYR A 21 14.74 4.85 4.69
C TYR A 21 15.76 4.61 3.57
N SER A 22 15.52 3.65 2.67
CA SER A 22 16.44 3.36 1.56
C SER A 22 16.22 4.26 0.35
N GLN A 23 15.06 4.93 0.28
CA GLN A 23 14.65 5.78 -0.83
C GLN A 23 14.50 7.27 -0.44
N GLU A 24 15.00 7.71 0.73
CA GLU A 24 14.86 9.13 1.17
C GLU A 24 15.47 10.15 0.19
N ALA A 25 16.46 9.73 -0.60
CA ALA A 25 17.11 10.58 -1.60
C ALA A 25 16.42 10.50 -2.98
N ASP A 26 15.46 9.59 -3.17
CA ASP A 26 14.69 9.47 -4.41
C ASP A 26 13.44 10.36 -4.31
N ALA A 27 13.39 11.38 -5.15
CA ALA A 27 12.23 12.29 -5.23
C ALA A 27 11.03 11.66 -5.95
N ASP A 28 11.21 10.49 -6.57
CA ASP A 28 10.18 9.77 -7.33
C ASP A 28 10.29 8.25 -7.07
N PRO A 29 10.05 7.82 -5.82
CA PRO A 29 10.15 6.41 -5.46
C PRO A 29 9.13 5.56 -6.21
N VAL A 30 9.35 4.25 -6.22
CA VAL A 30 8.44 3.29 -6.84
C VAL A 30 7.40 2.82 -5.82
N ALA A 31 6.12 2.96 -6.14
CA ALA A 31 5.05 2.25 -5.46
C ALA A 31 5.07 0.79 -5.90
N MET A 32 5.33 -0.12 -4.97
CA MET A 32 5.56 -1.54 -5.21
C MET A 32 4.31 -2.40 -5.01
N ALA A 33 3.37 -1.94 -4.19
CA ALA A 33 2.13 -2.66 -3.93
C ALA A 33 0.97 -1.69 -3.68
N LYS A 34 -0.25 -2.15 -3.99
CA LYS A 34 -1.50 -1.44 -3.70
C LYS A 34 -2.38 -2.28 -2.78
N LEU A 35 -2.74 -1.72 -1.64
CA LEU A 35 -3.69 -2.28 -0.68
C LEU A 35 -4.92 -1.37 -0.68
N PHE A 36 -6.12 -1.93 -0.60
CA PHE A 36 -7.35 -1.13 -0.67
C PHE A 36 -8.48 -1.73 0.15
N THR A 37 -9.38 -0.88 0.60
CA THR A 37 -10.68 -1.32 1.13
C THR A 37 -11.65 -1.59 -0.02
N PRO A 38 -12.26 -2.78 -0.14
CA PRO A 38 -13.22 -3.05 -1.20
C PRO A 38 -14.58 -2.35 -1.02
N ASP A 39 -14.91 -1.97 0.22
CA ASP A 39 -16.16 -1.37 0.64
C ASP A 39 -15.99 0.06 1.22
N ALA A 40 -14.80 0.64 1.08
CA ALA A 40 -14.53 2.03 1.42
C ALA A 40 -13.55 2.63 0.41
N SER A 41 -13.47 3.96 0.36
CA SER A 41 -12.60 4.68 -0.58
C SER A 41 -11.23 4.97 0.04
N TRP A 42 -10.54 3.94 0.51
CA TRP A 42 -9.18 4.04 1.04
C TRP A 42 -8.22 3.11 0.30
N THR A 43 -7.06 3.66 -0.06
CA THR A 43 -5.98 2.94 -0.72
C THR A 43 -4.63 3.29 -0.09
N TRP A 44 -3.75 2.30 0.06
CA TRP A 44 -2.38 2.45 0.51
C TRP A 44 -1.44 1.93 -0.57
N TYR A 45 -0.49 2.75 -0.99
CA TYR A 45 0.56 2.39 -1.93
C TYR A 45 1.87 2.25 -1.18
N VAL A 46 2.43 1.04 -1.15
CA VAL A 46 3.64 0.73 -0.38
C VAL A 46 4.87 1.07 -1.21
N THR A 47 5.75 1.93 -0.71
CA THR A 47 7.06 2.22 -1.33
C THR A 47 8.21 1.57 -0.58
N GLU A 48 8.10 1.47 0.74
CA GLU A 48 9.11 0.85 1.59
C GLU A 48 8.47 -0.01 2.70
N TYR A 49 9.22 -1.00 3.22
CA TYR A 49 8.72 -1.93 4.23
C TYR A 49 9.81 -2.43 5.19
N ASP A 50 9.49 -2.49 6.48
CA ASP A 50 10.28 -3.21 7.49
C ASP A 50 9.58 -4.53 7.89
N PRO A 51 10.13 -5.70 7.56
CA PRO A 51 9.55 -6.98 7.93
C PRO A 51 9.64 -7.31 9.42
N ARG A 52 10.47 -6.62 10.20
CA ARG A 52 10.61 -6.85 11.66
C ARG A 52 9.47 -6.20 12.42
N GLU A 53 9.20 -4.93 12.11
CA GLU A 53 8.13 -4.15 12.73
C GLU A 53 6.80 -4.26 11.98
N ARG A 54 6.81 -4.87 10.78
CA ARG A 54 5.66 -4.94 9.87
C ARG A 54 5.09 -3.56 9.54
N LEU A 55 6.00 -2.60 9.43
CA LEU A 55 5.71 -1.19 9.18
C LEU A 55 6.02 -0.85 7.72
N CYS A 56 5.05 -0.24 7.05
CA CYS A 56 5.20 0.27 5.70
C CYS A 56 5.37 1.80 5.73
N PHE A 57 6.00 2.33 4.68
CA PHE A 57 5.92 3.73 4.32
C PHE A 57 5.41 3.85 2.88
N GLY A 58 4.64 4.91 2.61
CA GLY A 58 4.19 5.21 1.25
C GLY A 58 3.03 6.20 1.20
N LEU A 59 2.33 6.21 0.07
CA LEU A 59 1.23 7.12 -0.22
C LEU A 59 -0.10 6.53 0.23
N VAL A 60 -0.87 7.29 1.00
CA VAL A 60 -2.22 6.96 1.43
C VAL A 60 -3.19 7.88 0.69
N ASP A 61 -4.16 7.28 0.00
CA ASP A 61 -5.20 7.99 -0.74
C ASP A 61 -6.56 7.64 -0.12
N GLY A 62 -7.16 8.60 0.57
CA GLY A 62 -8.43 8.46 1.28
C GLY A 62 -9.21 9.77 1.26
N LEU A 63 -9.51 10.32 2.45
CA LEU A 63 -10.12 11.66 2.55
C LEU A 63 -9.20 12.74 1.98
N GLU A 64 -7.95 12.71 2.42
CA GLU A 64 -6.85 13.49 1.89
C GLU A 64 -5.75 12.53 1.45
N ARG A 65 -4.89 13.01 0.56
CA ARG A 65 -3.74 12.25 0.09
C ARG A 65 -2.53 12.65 0.92
N GLU A 66 -1.89 11.67 1.54
CA GLU A 66 -0.79 11.91 2.47
C GLU A 66 0.32 10.87 2.31
N TRP A 67 1.56 11.29 2.56
CA TRP A 67 2.70 10.38 2.69
C TRP A 67 2.90 10.05 4.16
N GLY A 68 3.01 8.77 4.49
CA GLY A 68 3.12 8.38 5.88
C GLY A 68 3.39 6.91 6.12
N TYR A 69 3.55 6.61 7.40
CA TYR A 69 3.72 5.26 7.89
C TYR A 69 2.38 4.60 8.16
N PHE A 70 2.28 3.30 7.90
CA PHE A 70 1.12 2.50 8.25
C PHE A 70 1.52 1.07 8.63
N SER A 71 0.89 0.55 9.68
CA SER A 71 1.16 -0.79 10.19
C SER A 71 0.36 -1.84 9.43
N LEU A 72 1.03 -2.88 8.94
CA LEU A 72 0.37 -3.99 8.27
C LEU A 72 -0.55 -4.76 9.24
N ASP A 73 -0.18 -4.84 10.53
CA ASP A 73 -1.01 -5.49 11.54
C ASP A 73 -2.30 -4.72 11.81
N GLU A 74 -2.24 -3.38 11.81
CA GLU A 74 -3.43 -2.54 11.90
C GLU A 74 -4.31 -2.74 10.67
N LEU A 75 -3.75 -2.67 9.46
CA LEU A 75 -4.51 -2.88 8.22
C LEU A 75 -5.19 -4.26 8.16
N GLU A 76 -4.53 -5.33 8.62
CA GLU A 76 -5.13 -6.67 8.68
C GLU A 76 -6.30 -6.76 9.70
N SER A 77 -6.32 -5.89 10.71
CA SER A 77 -7.39 -5.80 11.71
C SER A 77 -8.59 -4.98 11.23
N VAL A 78 -8.39 -4.03 10.31
CA VAL A 78 -9.44 -3.13 9.81
C VAL A 78 -10.56 -3.91 9.12
N ARG A 79 -11.79 -3.45 9.38
CA ARG A 79 -12.98 -3.87 8.65
C ARG A 79 -13.70 -2.63 8.15
N GLY A 80 -14.07 -2.62 6.87
CA GLY A 80 -14.85 -1.54 6.29
C GLY A 80 -16.32 -1.56 6.71
N PRO A 81 -17.14 -0.63 6.20
CA PRO A 81 -18.54 -0.48 6.58
C PRO A 81 -19.41 -1.71 6.34
N LEU A 82 -19.07 -2.56 5.37
CA LEU A 82 -19.77 -3.82 5.09
C LEU A 82 -19.11 -5.02 5.77
N GLY A 83 -18.12 -4.78 6.63
CA GLY A 83 -17.35 -5.81 7.32
C GLY A 83 -16.30 -6.49 6.45
N LEU A 84 -15.98 -5.94 5.27
CA LEU A 84 -14.94 -6.49 4.40
C LEU A 84 -13.54 -6.17 4.92
N ARG A 85 -12.58 -7.00 4.54
CA ARG A 85 -11.17 -6.81 4.88
C ARG A 85 -10.51 -5.94 3.83
N ILE A 86 -9.39 -5.32 4.18
CA ILE A 86 -8.47 -4.78 3.18
C ILE A 86 -7.95 -5.94 2.31
N GLU A 87 -7.77 -5.65 1.03
CA GLU A 87 -7.26 -6.57 0.02
C GLU A 87 -6.00 -5.98 -0.63
N ARG A 88 -5.12 -6.86 -1.11
CA ARG A 88 -4.02 -6.51 -2.00
C ARG A 88 -4.47 -6.66 -3.45
N ASP A 89 -4.20 -5.65 -4.27
CA ASP A 89 -4.37 -5.75 -5.71
C ASP A 89 -3.31 -6.69 -6.29
N LEU A 90 -3.75 -7.81 -6.87
CA LEU A 90 -2.87 -8.83 -7.44
C LEU A 90 -2.36 -8.49 -8.85
N HIS A 91 -2.92 -7.45 -9.46
CA HIS A 91 -2.59 -7.02 -10.82
C HIS A 91 -1.91 -5.65 -10.84
N PHE A 92 -1.66 -5.06 -9.68
CA PHE A 92 -0.89 -3.83 -9.56
C PHE A 92 0.55 -4.06 -10.02
N GLU A 93 1.00 -3.28 -10.99
CA GLU A 93 2.37 -3.26 -11.46
C GLU A 93 3.13 -2.11 -10.80
N PRO A 94 4.40 -2.31 -10.38
CA PRO A 94 5.19 -1.25 -9.78
C PRO A 94 5.30 -0.01 -10.69
N VAL A 95 5.02 1.16 -10.12
CA VAL A 95 4.95 2.43 -10.87
C VAL A 95 5.59 3.56 -10.10
N ARG A 96 6.15 4.53 -10.82
CA ARG A 96 6.68 5.77 -10.24
C ARG A 96 5.58 6.57 -9.58
N THR A 97 5.83 7.07 -8.37
CA THR A 97 4.80 7.78 -7.61
C THR A 97 4.34 9.06 -8.30
N SER A 98 5.22 9.75 -9.03
CA SER A 98 4.81 10.91 -9.85
C SER A 98 3.83 10.56 -10.98
N ALA A 99 3.91 9.35 -11.55
CA ALA A 99 2.96 8.88 -12.57
C ALA A 99 1.66 8.43 -11.91
N LEU A 100 1.76 7.71 -10.79
CA LEU A 100 0.63 7.29 -9.98
C LEU A 100 -0.21 8.47 -9.51
N GLU A 101 0.41 9.50 -8.92
CA GLU A 101 -0.31 10.68 -8.43
C GLU A 101 -1.05 11.42 -9.55
N ARG A 102 -0.45 11.49 -10.75
CA ARG A 102 -1.14 12.05 -11.93
C ARG A 102 -2.35 11.23 -12.34
N GLU A 103 -2.27 9.91 -12.30
CA GLU A 103 -3.41 9.02 -12.59
C GLU A 103 -4.54 9.26 -11.57
N LEU A 104 -4.21 9.28 -10.28
CA LEU A 104 -5.18 9.53 -9.22
C LEU A 104 -5.82 10.92 -9.29
N ASP A 105 -5.14 11.90 -9.86
CA ASP A 105 -5.70 13.24 -10.07
C ASP A 105 -6.66 13.31 -11.27
N LEU A 106 -6.55 12.39 -12.24
CA LEU A 106 -7.48 12.30 -13.36
C LEU A 106 -8.80 11.62 -12.98
N ASP A 107 -8.77 10.76 -11.97
CA ASP A 107 -9.93 10.00 -11.48
C ASP A 107 -10.76 10.75 -10.41
N ARG A 108 -10.41 12.01 -10.11
CA ARG A 108 -11.10 12.87 -9.12
C ARG A 108 -12.24 13.71 -9.67
#